data_AF-A0A9D9IAH0-F1
#
_entry.id   AF-A0A9D9IAH0-F1
#
_cell.length_a   1.000
_cell.length_b   1.000
_cell.length_c   1.000
_cell.angle_alpha   90.00
_cell.angle_beta   90.00
_cell.angle_gamma   90.00
#
_symmetry.space_group_name_H-M   'P 1'
#
loop_
_entity.id
_entity.type
_entity.pdbx_description
1 polymer ?
#
loop_
_entity_poly.entity_id
_entity_poly.type
_entity_poly.pdbx_seq_one_letter_code
_entity_poly.pdbx_strand_id
1 'polypeptide(L)' 'YHIVSNPPKVEGIDDETGEPLIQRDDDKPEAIRHRLEVYKKDTEPLIAYYRGKGNLIDIDASPSPEDVLKSILAAIQAK' A
#
# COMPACT_ATOMS: atom_id res chain seq x y z
N TYR A 1 7.88 4.52 -6.76
CA TYR A 1 7.59 4.49 -8.20
C TYR A 1 6.67 3.34 -8.54
N HIS A 2 5.91 3.50 -9.62
CA HIS A 2 5.16 2.45 -10.28
C HIS A 2 5.10 2.79 -11.76
N ILE A 3 5.40 1.84 -12.65
CA ILE A 3 5.54 2.06 -14.09
C ILE A 3 4.35 2.77 -14.77
N VAL A 4 3.14 2.61 -14.25
CA VAL A 4 1.90 3.27 -14.74
C VAL A 4 1.44 4.43 -13.86
N SER A 5 1.12 4.19 -12.59
CA SER A 5 0.48 5.18 -11.71
C SER A 5 1.43 6.19 -11.04
N ASN A 6 2.74 5.93 -11.02
CA ASN A 6 3.73 6.86 -10.47
C ASN A 6 5.11 6.63 -11.14
N PRO A 7 5.21 6.83 -12.47
CA PRO A 7 6.42 6.54 -13.21
C PRO A 7 7.55 7.51 -12.80
N PRO A 8 8.81 7.08 -12.82
CA PRO A 8 9.93 8.00 -12.68
C PRO A 8 9.97 8.97 -13.88
N LYS A 9 10.58 10.15 -13.71
CA LYS A 9 10.79 11.12 -14.79
C LYS A 9 11.68 10.55 -15.89
N VAL A 10 12.66 9.71 -15.51
CA VAL A 10 13.53 8.96 -16.41
C VAL A 10 13.39 7.48 -16.09
N GLU A 11 13.11 6.67 -17.11
CA GLU A 11 12.89 5.24 -16.94
C GLU A 11 14.06 4.55 -16.22
N GLY A 12 13.76 3.83 -15.14
CA GLY A 12 14.74 3.08 -14.37
C GLY A 12 15.67 3.94 -13.49
N ILE A 13 15.39 5.23 -13.32
CA ILE A 13 16.25 6.15 -12.55
C ILE A 13 15.43 6.86 -11.47
N ASP A 14 16.02 6.99 -10.29
CA ASP A 14 15.44 7.74 -9.18
C ASP A 14 15.46 9.26 -9.45
N ASP A 15 14.33 9.92 -9.20
CA ASP A 15 14.12 11.34 -9.51
C ASP A 15 14.88 12.31 -8.60
N GLU A 16 15.35 11.88 -7.43
CA GLU A 16 16.03 12.72 -6.44
C GLU A 16 17.54 12.53 -6.45
N THR A 17 17.98 11.28 -6.54
CA THR A 17 19.39 10.85 -6.40
C THR A 17 20.03 10.53 -7.74
N GLY A 18 19.25 10.15 -8.75
CA GLY A 18 19.76 9.68 -10.04
C GLY A 18 20.27 8.24 -10.04
N GLU A 19 20.05 7.48 -8.95
CA GLU A 19 20.47 6.08 -8.87
C GLU A 19 19.53 5.13 -9.63
N PRO A 20 20.01 3.96 -10.10
CA PRO A 20 19.16 2.99 -10.77
C PRO A 20 18.08 2.40 -9.86
N LEU A 21 16.84 2.37 -10.35
CA LEU A 21 15.73 1.66 -9.72
C LEU A 21 15.82 0.16 -10.03
N ILE A 22 15.40 -0.66 -9.07
CA ILE A 22 15.34 -2.11 -9.22
C ILE A 22 13.92 -2.62 -8.93
N GLN A 23 13.53 -3.70 -9.60
CA GLN A 23 12.41 -4.51 -9.14
C GLN A 23 12.90 -5.42 -8.01
N ARG A 24 12.15 -5.48 -6.91
CA ARG A 24 12.51 -6.38 -5.81
C ARG A 24 12.23 -7.83 -6.19
N ASP A 25 13.02 -8.75 -5.67
CA ASP A 25 12.87 -10.18 -5.96
C ASP A 25 11.51 -10.75 -5.54
N ASP A 26 10.86 -10.16 -4.53
CA ASP A 26 9.57 -10.56 -3.97
C ASP A 26 8.35 -9.92 -4.68
N ASP A 27 8.58 -9.15 -5.74
CA ASP A 27 7.52 -8.56 -6.59
C ASP A 27 7.26 -9.39 -7.86
N LYS A 28 7.66 -10.68 -7.86
CA LYS A 28 7.32 -11.65 -8.91
C LYS A 28 5.88 -12.17 -8.72
N PRO A 29 5.13 -12.48 -9.79
CA PRO A 29 3.73 -12.90 -9.69
C PRO A 29 3.50 -14.06 -8.72
N GLU A 30 4.40 -15.04 -8.69
CA GLU A 30 4.32 -16.22 -7.81
C GLU A 30 4.46 -15.82 -6.34
N ALA A 31 5.43 -14.95 -6.03
CA ALA A 31 5.64 -14.42 -4.69
C ALA A 31 4.46 -13.55 -4.24
N ILE A 32 3.89 -12.74 -5.13
CA ILE A 32 2.70 -11.91 -4.85
C ILE A 32 1.49 -12.80 -4.51
N ARG A 33 1.23 -13.85 -5.29
CA ARG A 33 0.12 -14.78 -5.01
C ARG A 33 0.28 -15.40 -3.62
N HIS A 34 1.47 -15.91 -3.31
CA HIS A 34 1.75 -16.49 -2.00
C HIS A 34 1.59 -15.47 -0.87
N ARG A 35 2.09 -14.24 -1.05
CA ARG A 35 1.94 -13.15 -0.06
C ARG A 35 0.47 -12.81 0.20
N LEU A 36 -0.38 -12.81 -0.83
CA LEU A 36 -1.82 -12.57 -0.68
C LEU A 36 -2.53 -13.73 0.04
N GLU A 37 -2.12 -14.98 -0.19
CA GLU A 37 -2.63 -16.13 0.55
C GLU A 37 -2.27 -16.04 2.04
N VAL A 38 -1.01 -15.73 2.35
CA VAL A 38 -0.53 -15.53 3.73
C VAL A 38 -1.27 -14.36 4.39
N TYR A 39 -1.44 -13.23 3.69
CA TYR A 39 -2.21 -12.10 4.21
C TYR A 39 -3.64 -12.52 4.59
N LYS A 40 -4.36 -13.21 3.70
CA LYS A 40 -5.74 -13.67 3.95
C LYS A 40 -5.83 -14.61 5.15
N LYS A 41 -4.82 -15.48 5.32
CA LYS A 41 -4.80 -16.48 6.38
C LYS A 41 -4.42 -15.88 7.74
N ASP A 42 -3.37 -15.08 7.77
CA ASP A 42 -2.68 -14.72 9.02
C ASP A 42 -2.93 -13.25 9.44
N THR A 43 -3.17 -12.35 8.48
CA THR A 43 -3.32 -10.90 8.74
C THR A 43 -4.76 -10.44 8.69
N GLU A 44 -5.55 -10.87 7.70
CA GLU A 44 -6.95 -10.46 7.51
C GLU A 44 -7.85 -10.71 8.75
N PRO A 45 -7.69 -11.81 9.52
CA PRO A 45 -8.48 -12.02 10.75
C PRO A 45 -8.30 -10.91 11.80
N LEU A 46 -7.19 -10.15 11.77
CA LEU A 46 -6.97 -9.02 12.67
C LEU A 46 -7.98 -7.88 12.44
N ILE A 47 -8.59 -7.80 11.24
CA ILE A 47 -9.67 -6.84 10.96
C ILE A 47 -10.82 -7.05 11.95
N ALA A 48 -11.28 -8.29 12.13
CA ALA A 48 -12.36 -8.60 13.08
C ALA A 48 -11.95 -8.29 14.52
N TYR A 49 -10.70 -8.58 14.88
CA TYR A 49 -10.15 -8.29 16.21
C TYR A 49 -10.17 -6.78 16.53
N TYR A 50 -9.64 -5.93 15.65
CA TYR A 50 -9.60 -4.48 15.88
C TYR A 50 -10.98 -3.82 15.76
N ARG A 51 -11.85 -4.34 14.89
CA ARG A 51 -13.25 -3.92 14.81
C ARG A 51 -13.99 -4.20 16.11
N GLY A 52 -13.81 -5.38 16.71
CA GLY A 52 -14.39 -5.72 18.02
C GLY A 52 -13.90 -4.85 19.18
N LYS A 53 -12.72 -4.24 19.06
CA LYS A 53 -12.18 -3.26 20.03
C LYS A 53 -12.65 -1.82 19.78
N GLY A 54 -13.42 -1.56 18.72
CA GLY A 54 -13.82 -0.20 18.33
C GLY A 54 -12.64 0.69 17.88
N ASN A 55 -11.51 0.09 17.50
CA ASN A 55 -10.29 0.83 17.15
C ASN A 55 -9.97 0.81 15.65
N LEU A 56 -10.85 0.24 14.83
CA LEU A 56 -10.68 0.16 13.39
C LEU A 56 -11.48 1.25 12.68
N ILE A 57 -10.84 1.95 11.75
CA ILE A 57 -11.49 2.85 10.79
C ILE A 57 -11.17 2.32 9.39
N ASP A 58 -12.19 2.01 8.61
CA ASP A 58 -12.05 1.54 7.23
C ASP A 58 -11.78 2.73 6.30
N ILE A 59 -10.74 2.64 5.45
CA ILE A 59 -10.35 3.66 4.47
C ILE A 59 -10.22 2.99 3.10
N ASP A 60 -10.82 3.56 2.05
CA ASP A 60 -10.62 3.11 0.68
C ASP A 60 -9.24 3.54 0.17
N ALA A 61 -8.42 2.56 -0.22
CA ALA A 61 -7.05 2.75 -0.70
C ALA A 61 -6.95 2.74 -2.24
N SER A 62 -8.08 2.69 -2.96
CA SER A 62 -8.13 2.67 -4.43
C SER A 62 -7.86 4.02 -5.12
N PRO A 63 -8.22 5.19 -4.54
CA PRO A 63 -7.96 6.51 -5.14
C PRO A 63 -6.48 6.91 -5.20
N SER A 64 -6.23 8.16 -5.62
CA SER A 64 -4.88 8.74 -5.64
C SER A 64 -4.22 8.74 -4.24
N PRO A 65 -2.88 8.68 -4.14
CA PRO A 65 -2.18 8.80 -2.86
C PRO A 65 -2.60 10.05 -2.06
N GLU A 66 -2.84 11.17 -2.74
CA GLU A 66 -3.27 12.43 -2.14
C GLU A 66 -4.67 12.32 -1.51
N ASP A 67 -5.62 11.69 -2.22
CA ASP A 67 -6.98 11.48 -1.74
C ASP A 67 -7.04 10.49 -0.57
N VAL A 68 -6.22 9.42 -0.63
CA VAL A 68 -6.09 8.46 0.47
C VAL A 68 -5.50 9.14 1.71
N LEU A 69 -4.44 9.95 1.55
CA LEU A 69 -3.86 10.71 2.65
C LEU A 69 -4.88 11.66 3.30
N LYS A 70 -5.66 12.38 2.49
CA LYS A 70 -6.74 13.25 2.99
C LYS A 70 -7.77 12.47 3.80
N SER A 71 -8.16 11.29 3.32
CA SER A 71 -9.10 10.39 4.01
C SER A 71 -8.56 9.93 5.37
N ILE A 72 -7.27 9.57 5.43
CA ILE A 72 -6.60 9.16 6.67
C ILE A 72 -6.55 10.32 7.68
N LEU A 73 -6.14 11.52 7.25
CA LEU A 73 -6.06 12.69 8.12
C LEU A 73 -7.42 13.08 8.70
N ALA A 74 -8.46 13.07 7.87
CA ALA A 74 -9.83 13.34 8.31
C ALA A 74 -10.30 12.31 9.35
N ALA A 75 -10.01 11.02 9.15
CA ALA A 75 -10.33 9.95 10.09
C ALA A 75 -9.64 10.10 11.45
N ILE A 76 -8.37 10.54 11.46
CA ILE A 76 -7.62 10.78 12.69
C ILE A 76 -8.18 12.00 13.45
N GLN A 77 -8.51 13.08 12.75
CA GLN A 77 -9.02 14.31 13.36
C GLN A 77 -10.44 14.18 13.91
N ALA A 78 -11.24 13.27 13.36
CA ALA A 78 -12.61 13.01 13.81
C ALA A 78 -12.68 12.11 15.07
N LYS A 79 -11.55 11.55 15.50
CA LYS A 79 -11.43 10.71 16.70
C LYS A 79 -11.08 11.54 17.92
#